data_AF-A0ABD3NAF6-F1
#
_entry.id   AF-A0ABD3NAF6-F1
#
_cell.length_a   1.000
_cell.length_b   1.000
_cell.length_c   1.000
_cell.angle_alpha   90.00
_cell.angle_beta   90.00
_cell.angle_gamma   90.00
#
_symmetry.space_group_name_H-M   'P 1'
#
loop_
_entity.id
_entity.type
_entity.pdbx_description
1 polymer ?
#
loop_
_entity_poly.entity_id
_entity_poly.type
_entity_poly.pdbx_seq_one_letter_code
_entity_poly.pdbx_strand_id
1 'polypeptide(L)'
;MAFHDLTPTKCAPRAAKSLLGLGSKFIPTPKFTAASIEPSAFRFQRDFFLKVIFACEEPEEQELAYAEFDKSRSKLYVKSKWEPTALDVPSWACLRLSRFINRVSQLFKKKKATSNLLPFQERIMESLLNDPDLLFPLADKGLGPCAVTYDQYIKDCLVHLKNQECYSIIPEQDAKLAIDVLEDDIEKWLKKHKHSIDGMHAKFIQKHMDSVCTSPFGQFYILYKIHKGMKNGRWPTRPVCSDVSSLTHGLGKCINEMLTPIQKAQRSYFQDSFELKKMLDSLELPPNARLFTADATSMYTNIKTEPALAELSEYLREKKKEFSYPCEALIEALGLVFRNNYFKFGDIYCKQISGTAMGTPPAPPYATVTYGRREDKMLPRWTIMLMFYVRFIDDVLGIWLLCEDPLVNDQRWNDFTLDMNGWNGLEWVCEKPTTVVNFMDLTIRIVDGKLVTTIFEKSPKPIPSSDGFNLWPSSSNSTPLLTVNRR
;
A
#
# COMPACT_ATOMS: atom_id res chain seq x y z
N MET A 1 1.29 5.32 -20.39
CA MET A 1 2.29 4.61 -19.57
C MET A 1 3.28 3.94 -20.49
N ALA A 2 4.53 3.77 -20.06
CA ALA A 2 5.51 3.06 -20.86
C ALA A 2 5.40 1.53 -20.63
N PHE A 3 5.65 0.76 -21.70
CA PHE A 3 5.92 -0.67 -21.61
C PHE A 3 7.44 -0.87 -21.71
N HIS A 4 7.99 -1.76 -20.88
CA HIS A 4 9.43 -1.97 -20.76
C HIS A 4 9.81 -3.42 -21.05
N ASP A 5 10.51 -3.66 -22.15
CA ASP A 5 11.10 -4.98 -22.39
C ASP A 5 12.40 -5.09 -21.57
N LEU A 6 12.41 -5.97 -20.56
CA LEU A 6 13.55 -6.24 -19.68
C LEU A 6 14.21 -7.58 -19.98
N THR A 7 13.77 -8.29 -21.03
CA THR A 7 14.37 -9.57 -21.44
C THR A 7 15.82 -9.34 -21.91
N PRO A 8 16.72 -10.34 -21.75
CA PRO A 8 18.13 -10.19 -22.10
C PRO A 8 18.38 -9.80 -23.56
N THR A 9 17.55 -10.30 -24.49
CA THR A 9 17.71 -10.11 -25.94
C THR A 9 16.62 -9.20 -26.55
N LYS A 10 15.82 -8.52 -25.72
CA LYS A 10 14.64 -7.76 -26.16
C LYS A 10 13.71 -8.60 -27.05
N CYS A 11 13.44 -9.82 -26.60
CA CYS A 11 12.66 -10.79 -27.36
C CYS A 11 11.15 -10.55 -27.31
N ALA A 12 10.66 -9.61 -26.50
CA ALA A 12 9.24 -9.30 -26.52
C ALA A 12 8.85 -8.69 -27.88
N PRO A 13 7.71 -9.07 -28.47
CA PRO A 13 7.29 -8.51 -29.76
C PRO A 13 7.27 -6.98 -29.72
N ARG A 14 7.94 -6.31 -30.66
CA ARG A 14 8.00 -4.83 -30.71
C ARG A 14 6.61 -4.20 -30.68
N ALA A 15 5.63 -4.85 -31.31
CA ALA A 15 4.24 -4.41 -31.36
C ALA A 15 3.50 -4.56 -30.02
N ALA A 16 4.01 -5.32 -29.04
CA ALA A 16 3.44 -5.43 -27.69
C ALA A 16 3.34 -4.06 -27.00
N LYS A 17 4.26 -3.13 -27.30
CA LYS A 17 4.21 -1.75 -26.81
C LYS A 17 2.91 -1.03 -27.16
N SER A 18 2.32 -1.32 -28.33
CA SER A 18 1.05 -0.72 -28.76
C SER A 18 -0.15 -1.17 -27.92
N LEU A 19 -0.09 -2.37 -27.31
CA LEU A 19 -1.14 -2.94 -26.48
C LEU A 19 -0.86 -2.63 -25.00
N LEU A 20 0.31 -3.05 -24.50
CA LEU A 20 0.70 -2.89 -23.10
C LEU A 20 0.95 -1.42 -22.71
N GLY A 21 1.22 -0.55 -23.69
CA GLY A 21 1.32 0.89 -23.50
C GLY A 21 -0.01 1.59 -23.19
N LEU A 22 -1.15 0.94 -23.46
CA LEU A 22 -2.49 1.45 -23.06
C LEU A 22 -2.65 1.51 -21.53
N GLY A 23 -1.81 0.78 -20.79
CA GLY A 23 -1.74 0.79 -19.34
C GLY A 23 -2.66 -0.25 -18.69
N SER A 24 -2.40 -0.55 -17.41
CA SER A 24 -3.09 -1.61 -16.65
C SER A 24 -4.57 -1.31 -16.35
N LYS A 25 -5.02 -0.06 -16.53
CA LYS A 25 -6.42 0.34 -16.37
C LYS A 25 -7.23 0.22 -17.65
N PHE A 26 -6.60 -0.06 -18.79
CA PHE A 26 -7.30 -0.28 -20.04
C PHE A 26 -8.01 -1.63 -19.99
N ILE A 27 -9.32 -1.63 -20.23
CA ILE A 27 -10.14 -2.84 -20.24
C ILE A 27 -10.58 -3.09 -21.69
N PRO A 28 -10.15 -4.21 -22.32
CA PRO A 28 -10.63 -4.61 -23.63
C PRO A 28 -12.15 -4.76 -23.63
N THR A 29 -12.80 -4.22 -24.67
CA THR A 29 -14.25 -4.34 -24.81
C THR A 29 -14.60 -5.79 -25.13
N PRO A 30 -15.51 -6.45 -24.37
CA PRO A 30 -15.91 -7.81 -24.66
C PRO A 30 -16.61 -7.89 -26.03
N LYS A 31 -16.55 -9.05 -26.70
CA LYS A 31 -17.14 -9.24 -28.04
C LYS A 31 -18.64 -8.91 -28.11
N PHE A 32 -19.36 -9.05 -26.99
CA PHE A 32 -20.79 -8.78 -26.90
C PHE A 32 -21.10 -7.97 -25.64
N THR A 33 -22.13 -7.13 -25.72
CA THR A 33 -22.70 -6.46 -24.56
C THR A 33 -23.36 -7.47 -23.63
N ALA A 34 -23.39 -7.15 -22.33
CA ALA A 34 -24.20 -7.91 -21.37
C ALA A 34 -25.67 -7.87 -21.81
N ALA A 35 -26.30 -9.04 -21.83
CA ALA A 35 -27.69 -9.21 -22.27
C ALA A 35 -28.65 -9.39 -21.09
N SER A 36 -28.16 -9.95 -19.99
CA SER A 36 -28.95 -10.12 -18.77
C SER A 36 -28.58 -9.04 -17.77
N ILE A 37 -29.59 -8.33 -17.28
CA ILE A 37 -29.46 -7.45 -16.11
C ILE A 37 -29.84 -8.15 -14.82
N GLU A 38 -30.19 -9.43 -14.86
CA GLU A 38 -30.77 -10.16 -13.74
C GLU A 38 -29.95 -10.04 -12.44
N PRO A 39 -28.60 -10.20 -12.43
CA PRO A 39 -27.81 -9.98 -11.22
C PRO A 39 -27.92 -8.55 -10.69
N SER A 40 -27.94 -7.56 -11.59
CA SER A 40 -28.10 -6.14 -11.22
C SER A 40 -29.53 -5.84 -10.77
N ALA A 41 -30.53 -6.50 -11.35
CA ALA A 41 -31.94 -6.37 -11.00
C ALA A 41 -32.20 -6.90 -9.59
N PHE A 42 -31.66 -8.06 -9.22
CA PHE A 42 -31.75 -8.60 -7.86
C PHE A 42 -31.12 -7.67 -6.84
N ARG A 43 -29.90 -7.18 -7.11
CA ARG A 43 -29.23 -6.21 -6.24
C ARG A 43 -30.04 -4.92 -6.10
N PHE A 44 -30.53 -4.38 -7.22
CA PHE A 44 -31.33 -3.16 -7.22
C PHE A 44 -32.65 -3.34 -6.48
N GLN A 45 -33.31 -4.49 -6.63
CA GLN A 45 -34.53 -4.84 -5.90
C GLN A 45 -34.30 -4.81 -4.40
N ARG A 46 -33.24 -5.47 -3.94
CA ARG A 46 -32.85 -5.47 -2.52
C ARG A 46 -32.60 -4.05 -2.02
N ASP A 47 -31.78 -3.27 -2.74
CA ASP A 47 -31.44 -1.90 -2.34
C ASP A 47 -32.69 -0.99 -2.31
N PHE A 48 -33.61 -1.16 -3.28
CA PHE A 48 -34.89 -0.45 -3.33
C PHE A 48 -35.79 -0.81 -2.14
N PHE A 49 -35.97 -2.10 -1.83
CA PHE A 49 -36.79 -2.53 -0.69
C PHE A 49 -36.23 -2.04 0.65
N LEU A 50 -34.91 -2.11 0.84
CA LEU A 50 -34.27 -1.55 2.04
C LEU A 50 -34.58 -0.05 2.17
N LYS A 51 -34.44 0.71 1.07
CA LYS A 51 -34.75 2.14 1.09
C LYS A 51 -36.22 2.43 1.38
N VAL A 52 -37.15 1.62 0.87
CA VAL A 52 -38.58 1.77 1.16
C VAL A 52 -38.88 1.52 2.65
N ILE A 53 -38.27 0.49 3.26
CA ILE A 53 -38.49 0.16 4.67
C ILE A 53 -37.97 1.27 5.59
N PHE A 54 -36.76 1.78 5.32
CA PHE A 54 -36.11 2.78 6.17
C PHE A 54 -36.44 4.24 5.78
N ALA A 55 -37.38 4.47 4.85
CA ALA A 55 -37.78 5.82 4.44
C ALA A 55 -38.70 6.55 5.43
N CYS A 56 -39.25 5.85 6.44
CA CYS A 56 -40.20 6.41 7.42
C CYS A 56 -39.55 6.91 8.71
N GLU A 57 -38.22 6.93 8.79
CA GLU A 57 -37.47 7.51 9.91
C GLU A 57 -37.21 9.00 9.63
N GLU A 58 -37.33 9.87 10.65
CA GLU A 58 -37.33 11.32 10.42
C GLU A 58 -36.00 11.84 9.81
N PRO A 59 -36.03 12.70 8.77
CA PRO A 59 -34.84 13.06 8.00
C PRO A 59 -33.78 13.87 8.75
N GLU A 60 -34.18 14.78 9.63
CA GLU A 60 -33.26 15.74 10.27
C GLU A 60 -32.42 15.09 11.38
N GLU A 61 -32.98 14.15 12.14
CA GLU A 61 -32.24 13.35 13.12
C GLU A 61 -31.32 12.33 12.43
N GLN A 62 -31.73 11.78 11.28
CA GLN A 62 -30.92 10.85 10.50
C GLN A 62 -29.68 11.48 9.87
N GLU A 63 -29.74 12.68 9.28
CA GLU A 63 -28.56 13.24 8.60
C GLU A 63 -27.44 13.61 9.59
N LEU A 64 -27.79 14.17 10.75
CA LEU A 64 -26.82 14.48 11.81
C LEU A 64 -26.29 13.21 12.47
N ALA A 65 -27.16 12.26 12.83
CA ALA A 65 -26.74 10.98 13.40
C ALA A 65 -25.92 10.15 12.40
N TYR A 66 -26.25 10.14 11.11
CA TYR A 66 -25.52 9.41 10.08
C TYR A 66 -24.15 10.04 9.81
N ALA A 67 -24.03 11.37 9.79
CA ALA A 67 -22.75 12.04 9.59
C ALA A 67 -21.79 11.84 10.78
N GLU A 68 -22.30 11.77 12.01
CA GLU A 68 -21.51 11.52 13.22
C GLU A 68 -21.19 10.03 13.39
N PHE A 69 -22.13 9.14 13.03
CA PHE A 69 -21.96 7.69 13.00
C PHE A 69 -20.99 7.24 11.89
N ASP A 70 -21.05 7.79 10.68
CA ASP A 70 -20.18 7.39 9.56
C ASP A 70 -18.70 7.80 9.77
N LYS A 71 -18.46 8.91 10.49
CA LYS A 71 -17.10 9.32 10.90
C LYS A 71 -16.46 8.37 11.91
N SER A 72 -17.26 7.65 12.71
CA SER A 72 -16.81 6.69 13.73
C SER A 72 -16.94 5.23 13.30
N ARG A 73 -17.55 4.96 12.13
CA ARG A 73 -17.83 3.60 11.70
C ARG A 73 -16.56 2.89 11.24
N SER A 74 -16.25 1.77 11.90
CA SER A 74 -15.27 0.81 11.40
C SER A 74 -15.60 0.41 9.95
N LYS A 75 -14.56 0.31 9.12
CA LYS A 75 -14.71 -0.19 7.74
C LYS A 75 -14.80 -1.72 7.72
N LEU A 76 -14.58 -2.38 8.86
CA LEU A 76 -14.58 -3.83 9.03
C LEU A 76 -15.97 -4.28 9.45
N TYR A 77 -16.85 -4.43 8.46
CA TYR A 77 -18.20 -4.90 8.68
C TYR A 77 -18.56 -6.06 7.77
N VAL A 78 -19.34 -6.98 8.31
CA VAL A 78 -19.95 -8.05 7.54
C VAL A 78 -21.27 -7.54 7.00
N LYS A 79 -21.35 -7.33 5.68
CA LYS A 79 -22.62 -6.97 5.01
C LYS A 79 -23.72 -7.96 5.39
N SER A 80 -24.84 -7.43 5.89
CA SER A 80 -26.03 -8.21 6.18
C SER A 80 -26.56 -8.87 4.91
N LYS A 81 -26.87 -10.16 5.01
CA LYS A 81 -27.56 -10.94 3.98
C LYS A 81 -29.08 -10.87 4.12
N TRP A 82 -29.58 -10.13 5.13
CA TRP A 82 -31.01 -9.94 5.26
C TRP A 82 -31.56 -9.22 4.04
N GLU A 83 -32.68 -9.71 3.54
CA GLU A 83 -33.42 -9.17 2.41
C GLU A 83 -34.88 -9.05 2.82
N PRO A 84 -35.52 -7.88 2.60
CA PRO A 84 -36.94 -7.74 2.80
C PRO A 84 -37.72 -8.69 1.89
N THR A 85 -38.72 -9.36 2.46
CA THR A 85 -39.70 -10.11 1.67
C THR A 85 -40.71 -9.16 1.06
N ALA A 86 -41.46 -9.64 0.06
CA ALA A 86 -42.53 -8.85 -0.57
C ALA A 86 -43.66 -8.46 0.40
N LEU A 87 -43.73 -9.10 1.58
CA LEU A 87 -44.68 -8.77 2.64
C LEU A 87 -44.20 -7.60 3.52
N ASP A 88 -42.88 -7.37 3.58
CA ASP A 88 -42.27 -6.33 4.41
C ASP A 88 -42.33 -4.94 3.75
N VAL A 89 -42.72 -4.88 2.47
CA VAL A 89 -42.79 -3.66 1.68
C VAL A 89 -44.20 -3.42 1.13
N PRO A 90 -44.65 -2.16 1.02
CA PRO A 90 -45.95 -1.85 0.44
C PRO A 90 -46.13 -2.43 -0.97
N SER A 91 -47.30 -3.00 -1.24
CA SER A 91 -47.61 -3.65 -2.52
C SER A 91 -47.38 -2.76 -3.74
N TRP A 92 -47.62 -1.45 -3.62
CA TRP A 92 -47.37 -0.48 -4.69
C TRP A 92 -45.88 -0.42 -5.08
N ALA A 93 -44.98 -0.58 -4.12
CA ALA A 93 -43.53 -0.53 -4.31
C ALA A 93 -43.07 -1.77 -5.10
N CYS A 94 -43.57 -2.96 -4.72
CA CYS A 94 -43.34 -4.21 -5.45
C CYS A 94 -43.82 -4.12 -6.91
N LEU A 95 -45.05 -3.64 -7.13
CA LEU A 95 -45.63 -3.51 -8.47
C LEU A 95 -44.86 -2.52 -9.34
N ARG A 96 -44.46 -1.37 -8.78
CA ARG A 96 -43.70 -0.34 -9.49
C ARG A 96 -42.32 -0.86 -9.88
N LEU A 97 -41.62 -1.52 -8.95
CA LEU A 97 -40.31 -2.10 -9.20
C LEU A 97 -40.38 -3.19 -10.28
N SER A 98 -41.35 -4.11 -10.19
CA SER A 98 -41.53 -5.16 -11.20
C SER A 98 -41.76 -4.58 -12.60
N ARG A 99 -42.64 -3.57 -12.72
CA ARG A 99 -42.87 -2.86 -14.00
C ARG A 99 -41.60 -2.18 -14.52
N PHE A 100 -40.82 -1.57 -13.63
CA PHE A 100 -39.54 -0.95 -13.99
C PHE A 100 -38.54 -1.98 -14.51
N ILE A 101 -38.27 -3.04 -13.74
CA ILE A 101 -37.33 -4.10 -14.14
C ILE A 101 -37.76 -4.74 -15.46
N ASN A 102 -39.05 -5.06 -15.63
CA ASN A 102 -39.57 -5.63 -16.88
C ASN A 102 -39.31 -4.72 -18.10
N ARG A 103 -39.55 -3.40 -17.97
CA ARG A 103 -39.28 -2.45 -19.04
C ARG A 103 -37.78 -2.30 -19.33
N VAL A 104 -36.96 -2.22 -18.28
CA VAL A 104 -35.51 -2.06 -18.43
C VAL A 104 -34.91 -3.32 -19.06
N SER A 105 -35.28 -4.53 -18.60
CA SER A 105 -34.81 -5.80 -19.16
C SER A 105 -35.02 -5.90 -20.68
N GLN A 106 -36.12 -5.36 -21.21
CA GLN A 106 -36.40 -5.35 -22.65
C GLN A 106 -35.42 -4.48 -23.46
N LEU A 107 -34.76 -3.51 -22.82
CA LEU A 107 -33.75 -2.64 -23.45
C LEU A 107 -32.38 -3.33 -23.56
N PHE A 108 -32.07 -4.27 -22.66
CA PHE A 108 -30.80 -4.98 -22.64
C PHE A 108 -30.83 -6.18 -23.57
N LYS A 109 -30.62 -5.92 -24.86
CA LYS A 109 -30.45 -6.97 -25.86
C LYS A 109 -28.97 -7.24 -26.09
N LYS A 110 -28.59 -8.52 -26.22
CA LYS A 110 -27.24 -8.90 -26.61
C LYS A 110 -26.92 -8.28 -27.97
N LYS A 111 -25.91 -7.41 -28.02
CA LYS A 111 -25.42 -6.81 -29.26
C LYS A 111 -23.93 -7.09 -29.40
N LYS A 112 -23.47 -7.24 -30.63
CA LYS A 112 -22.04 -7.27 -30.92
C LYS A 112 -21.46 -5.91 -30.56
N ALA A 113 -20.45 -5.88 -29.70
CA ALA A 113 -19.82 -4.63 -29.31
C ALA A 113 -18.71 -4.28 -30.32
N THR A 114 -18.46 -2.98 -30.47
CA THR A 114 -17.32 -2.49 -31.24
C THR A 114 -16.07 -2.65 -30.39
N SER A 115 -15.04 -3.31 -30.94
CA SER A 115 -13.76 -3.46 -30.23
C SER A 115 -13.09 -2.10 -30.05
N ASN A 116 -12.53 -1.88 -28.87
CA ASN A 116 -11.63 -0.75 -28.58
C ASN A 116 -10.15 -1.09 -28.83
N LEU A 117 -9.88 -2.26 -29.43
CA LEU A 117 -8.57 -2.68 -29.90
C LEU A 117 -8.56 -2.79 -31.42
N LEU A 118 -7.40 -2.48 -32.02
CA LEU A 118 -7.15 -2.71 -33.44
C LEU A 118 -6.99 -4.22 -33.71
N PRO A 119 -7.33 -4.73 -34.90
CA PRO A 119 -7.27 -6.17 -35.19
C PRO A 119 -5.90 -6.80 -34.93
N PHE A 120 -4.81 -6.05 -35.13
CA PHE A 120 -3.46 -6.54 -34.83
C PHE A 120 -3.17 -6.57 -33.32
N GLN A 121 -3.73 -5.66 -32.53
CA GLN A 121 -3.60 -5.66 -31.06
C GLN A 121 -4.34 -6.85 -30.44
N GLU A 122 -5.50 -7.23 -30.98
CA GLU A 122 -6.22 -8.44 -30.56
C GLU A 122 -5.39 -9.70 -30.80
N ARG A 123 -4.79 -9.84 -32.00
CA ARG A 123 -3.89 -10.97 -32.31
C ARG A 123 -2.67 -11.02 -31.40
N ILE A 124 -2.08 -9.86 -31.11
CA ILE A 124 -0.95 -9.78 -30.17
C ILE A 124 -1.40 -10.17 -28.78
N MET A 125 -2.55 -9.69 -28.30
CA MET A 125 -3.08 -10.06 -26.99
C MET A 125 -3.24 -11.59 -26.87
N GLU A 126 -3.84 -12.22 -27.88
CA GLU A 126 -3.95 -13.70 -27.93
C GLU A 126 -2.58 -14.38 -27.97
N SER A 127 -1.63 -13.86 -28.73
CA SER A 127 -0.26 -14.40 -28.79
C SER A 127 0.47 -14.29 -27.45
N LEU A 128 0.39 -13.14 -26.77
CA LEU A 128 1.10 -12.91 -25.51
C LEU A 128 0.49 -13.69 -24.36
N LEU A 129 -0.83 -13.91 -24.36
CA LEU A 129 -1.52 -14.72 -23.35
C LEU A 129 -1.14 -16.21 -23.41
N ASN A 130 -0.73 -16.68 -24.58
CA ASN A 130 -0.34 -18.09 -24.82
C ASN A 130 1.18 -18.26 -24.94
N ASP A 131 1.97 -17.23 -24.66
CA ASP A 131 3.43 -17.30 -24.70
C ASP A 131 3.94 -18.07 -23.47
N PRO A 132 4.67 -19.19 -23.66
CA PRO A 132 5.14 -20.01 -22.53
C PRO A 132 6.37 -19.42 -21.83
N ASP A 133 7.09 -18.51 -22.50
CA ASP A 133 8.40 -18.02 -22.05
C ASP A 133 8.34 -16.63 -21.45
N LEU A 134 7.34 -15.82 -21.79
CA LEU A 134 7.22 -14.43 -21.35
C LEU A 134 6.24 -14.24 -20.19
N LEU A 135 6.64 -13.40 -19.24
CA LEU A 135 5.79 -12.87 -18.17
C LEU A 135 5.72 -11.35 -18.24
N PHE A 136 4.60 -10.79 -17.76
CA PHE A 136 4.32 -9.36 -17.80
C PHE A 136 4.15 -8.70 -16.40
N PRO A 137 5.15 -8.77 -15.51
CA PRO A 137 5.06 -8.17 -14.18
C PRO A 137 5.04 -6.63 -14.24
N LEU A 138 4.58 -6.01 -13.16
CA LEU A 138 4.53 -4.55 -13.06
C LEU A 138 5.88 -3.96 -12.63
N ALA A 139 6.19 -2.78 -13.15
CA ALA A 139 7.27 -1.95 -12.64
C ALA A 139 6.84 -1.26 -11.34
N ASP A 140 7.80 -1.07 -10.44
CA ASP A 140 7.64 -0.26 -9.23
C ASP A 140 7.39 1.23 -9.58
N LYS A 141 6.80 1.98 -8.65
CA LYS A 141 6.44 3.41 -8.79
C LYS A 141 5.47 3.70 -9.95
N GLY A 142 4.68 2.71 -10.37
CA GLY A 142 3.61 2.91 -11.36
C GLY A 142 4.10 3.11 -12.79
N LEU A 143 5.33 2.68 -13.10
CA LEU A 143 5.97 2.91 -14.41
C LEU A 143 5.44 2.00 -15.53
N GLY A 144 4.40 1.22 -15.28
CA GLY A 144 3.74 0.36 -16.26
C GLY A 144 4.26 -1.09 -16.27
N PRO A 145 3.78 -1.91 -17.20
CA PRO A 145 4.17 -3.32 -17.30
C PRO A 145 5.58 -3.49 -17.90
N CYS A 146 6.25 -4.56 -17.46
CA CYS A 146 7.53 -5.02 -17.98
C CYS A 146 7.34 -6.35 -18.71
N ALA A 147 8.15 -6.68 -19.71
CA ALA A 147 8.31 -8.05 -20.19
C ALA A 147 9.60 -8.65 -19.64
N VAL A 148 9.52 -9.86 -19.11
CA VAL A 148 10.67 -10.66 -18.64
C VAL A 148 10.46 -12.10 -19.08
N THR A 149 11.53 -12.89 -19.13
CA THR A 149 11.37 -14.34 -19.32
C THR A 149 10.91 -14.98 -18.01
N TYR A 150 10.21 -16.11 -18.10
CA TYR A 150 9.76 -16.87 -16.94
C TYR A 150 10.93 -17.25 -16.04
N ASP A 151 11.99 -17.82 -16.61
CA ASP A 151 13.23 -18.19 -15.89
C ASP A 151 13.89 -16.99 -15.19
N GLN A 152 13.96 -15.83 -15.85
CA GLN A 152 14.48 -14.61 -15.24
C GLN A 152 13.65 -14.19 -14.02
N TYR A 153 12.32 -14.22 -14.14
CA TYR A 153 11.41 -13.85 -13.06
C TYR A 153 11.56 -14.79 -11.85
N ILE A 154 11.61 -16.10 -12.07
CA ILE A 154 11.85 -17.08 -11.01
C ILE A 154 13.19 -16.83 -10.32
N LYS A 155 14.27 -16.66 -11.09
CA LYS A 155 15.60 -16.36 -10.54
C LYS A 155 15.61 -15.10 -9.70
N ASP A 156 14.98 -14.02 -10.17
CA ASP A 156 14.88 -12.75 -9.45
C ASP A 156 14.05 -12.87 -8.15
N CYS A 157 12.99 -13.68 -8.14
CA CYS A 157 12.25 -14.00 -6.91
C CYS A 157 13.11 -14.77 -5.90
N LEU A 158 13.84 -15.78 -6.37
CA LEU A 158 14.68 -16.62 -5.52
C LEU A 158 15.86 -15.87 -4.89
N VAL A 159 16.29 -14.74 -5.45
CA VAL A 159 17.27 -13.85 -4.79
C VAL A 159 16.76 -13.42 -3.41
N HIS A 160 15.47 -13.11 -3.28
CA HIS A 160 14.86 -12.72 -2.01
C HIS A 160 14.60 -13.93 -1.13
N LEU A 161 13.96 -14.97 -1.67
CA LEU A 161 13.53 -16.13 -0.88
C LEU A 161 14.67 -17.00 -0.36
N LYS A 162 15.88 -16.89 -0.95
CA LYS A 162 17.09 -17.53 -0.43
C LYS A 162 17.76 -16.77 0.72
N ASN A 163 17.27 -15.58 1.08
CA ASN A 163 17.77 -14.89 2.26
C ASN A 163 17.27 -15.61 3.53
N GLN A 164 18.14 -16.43 4.11
CA GLN A 164 17.87 -17.23 5.30
C GLN A 164 17.69 -16.40 6.58
N GLU A 165 18.01 -15.10 6.57
CA GLU A 165 17.70 -14.22 7.70
C GLU A 165 16.23 -13.79 7.72
N CYS A 166 15.59 -13.73 6.54
CA CYS A 166 14.23 -13.23 6.39
C CYS A 166 13.21 -14.34 6.12
N TYR A 167 13.60 -15.37 5.36
CA TYR A 167 12.69 -16.39 4.85
C TYR A 167 13.20 -17.80 5.10
N SER A 168 12.26 -18.71 5.29
CA SER A 168 12.48 -20.14 5.30
C SER A 168 11.56 -20.80 4.28
N ILE A 169 12.12 -21.60 3.37
CA ILE A 169 11.33 -22.46 2.48
C ILE A 169 11.00 -23.73 3.28
N ILE A 170 9.72 -24.06 3.37
CA ILE A 170 9.22 -25.16 4.19
C ILE A 170 8.45 -26.18 3.34
N PRO A 171 8.40 -27.46 3.75
CA PRO A 171 7.53 -28.46 3.12
C PRO A 171 6.06 -28.04 3.15
N GLU A 172 5.31 -28.42 2.12
CA GLU A 172 3.87 -28.14 2.03
C GLU A 172 3.10 -28.68 3.24
N GLN A 173 3.45 -29.88 3.71
CA GLN A 173 2.79 -30.50 4.87
C GLN A 173 2.99 -29.67 6.14
N ASP A 174 4.22 -29.20 6.38
CA ASP A 174 4.53 -28.36 7.55
C ASP A 174 3.83 -27.01 7.47
N ALA A 175 3.73 -26.43 6.26
CA ALA A 175 3.02 -25.19 6.03
C ALA A 175 1.52 -25.32 6.33
N LYS A 176 0.89 -26.43 5.90
CA LYS A 176 -0.52 -26.72 6.19
C LYS A 176 -0.76 -26.92 7.68
N LEU A 177 0.05 -27.76 8.33
CA LEU A 177 -0.05 -27.99 9.78
C LEU A 177 0.13 -26.67 10.57
N ALA A 178 1.06 -25.81 10.15
CA ALA A 178 1.27 -24.53 10.82
C ALA A 178 0.08 -23.57 10.65
N ILE A 179 -0.63 -23.63 9.52
CA ILE A 179 -1.87 -22.87 9.30
C ILE A 179 -3.00 -23.43 10.17
N ASP A 180 -3.15 -24.75 10.27
CA ASP A 180 -4.20 -25.36 11.11
C ASP A 180 -4.02 -24.95 12.59
N VAL A 181 -2.76 -24.97 13.07
CA VAL A 181 -2.43 -24.48 14.42
C VAL A 181 -2.73 -22.99 14.58
N LEU A 182 -2.44 -22.18 13.55
CA LEU A 182 -2.71 -20.75 13.57
C LEU A 182 -4.20 -20.43 13.61
N GLU A 183 -5.01 -21.20 12.88
CA GLU A 183 -6.48 -21.10 12.92
C GLU A 183 -7.00 -21.34 14.33
N ASP A 184 -6.57 -22.44 14.96
CA ASP A 184 -6.88 -22.75 16.36
C ASP A 184 -6.46 -21.63 17.32
N ASP A 185 -5.29 -21.04 17.11
CA ASP A 185 -4.77 -19.97 17.97
C ASP A 185 -5.55 -18.65 17.80
N ILE A 186 -5.96 -18.30 16.57
CA ILE A 186 -6.84 -17.16 16.32
C ILE A 186 -8.22 -17.40 16.96
N GLU A 187 -8.76 -18.61 16.86
CA GLU A 187 -10.03 -18.95 17.52
C GLU A 187 -9.93 -18.86 19.05
N LYS A 188 -8.87 -19.39 19.65
CA LYS A 188 -8.62 -19.28 21.09
C LYS A 188 -8.50 -17.83 21.51
N TRP A 189 -7.81 -17.00 20.72
CA TRP A 189 -7.70 -15.57 20.94
C TRP A 189 -9.08 -14.88 20.89
N LEU A 190 -9.91 -15.19 19.89
CA LEU A 190 -11.28 -14.67 19.76
C LEU A 190 -12.15 -15.07 20.96
N LYS A 191 -12.04 -16.32 21.43
CA LYS A 191 -12.75 -16.83 22.62
C LYS A 191 -12.30 -16.10 23.88
N LYS A 192 -10.99 -15.95 24.08
CA LYS A 192 -10.37 -15.28 25.23
C LYS A 192 -10.76 -13.79 25.33
N HIS A 193 -10.79 -13.09 24.19
CA HIS A 193 -11.03 -11.64 24.11
C HIS A 193 -12.45 -11.27 23.65
N LYS A 194 -13.41 -12.20 23.77
CA LYS A 194 -14.81 -12.02 23.34
C LYS A 194 -15.49 -10.76 23.87
N HIS A 195 -15.13 -10.33 25.08
CA HIS A 195 -15.72 -9.16 25.75
C HIS A 195 -14.94 -7.86 25.52
N SER A 196 -13.71 -7.94 25.03
CA SER A 196 -12.83 -6.78 24.81
C SER A 196 -12.75 -6.36 23.34
N ILE A 197 -12.96 -7.32 22.42
CA ILE A 197 -13.03 -7.07 20.98
C ILE A 197 -14.47 -6.84 20.55
N ASP A 198 -14.67 -5.87 19.67
CA ASP A 198 -15.97 -5.57 19.10
C ASP A 198 -16.57 -6.79 18.36
N GLY A 199 -17.87 -6.99 18.52
CA GLY A 199 -18.56 -8.15 17.93
C GLY A 199 -18.55 -8.14 16.41
N MET A 200 -18.49 -6.98 15.75
CA MET A 200 -18.35 -6.89 14.30
C MET A 200 -16.93 -7.23 13.85
N HIS A 201 -15.89 -6.79 14.59
CA HIS A 201 -14.52 -7.22 14.35
C HIS A 201 -14.37 -8.74 14.43
N ALA A 202 -14.90 -9.37 15.49
CA ALA A 202 -14.87 -10.83 15.64
C ALA A 202 -15.56 -11.55 14.47
N LYS A 203 -16.75 -11.08 14.06
CA LYS A 203 -17.47 -11.62 12.89
C LYS A 203 -16.71 -11.42 11.59
N PHE A 204 -16.03 -10.29 11.43
CA PHE A 204 -15.23 -10.00 10.23
C PHE A 204 -14.04 -10.95 10.12
N ILE A 205 -13.33 -11.19 11.24
CA ILE A 205 -12.21 -12.14 11.30
C ILE A 205 -12.68 -13.55 10.93
N GLN A 206 -13.73 -14.06 11.59
CA GLN A 206 -14.27 -15.40 11.32
C GLN A 206 -14.71 -15.56 9.87
N LYS A 207 -15.48 -14.59 9.34
CA LYS A 207 -15.92 -14.63 7.94
C LYS A 207 -14.75 -14.64 6.96
N HIS A 208 -13.67 -13.92 7.27
CA HIS A 208 -12.47 -13.94 6.44
C HIS A 208 -11.84 -15.33 6.45
N MET A 209 -11.61 -15.91 7.63
CA MET A 209 -11.05 -17.26 7.79
C MET A 209 -11.87 -18.30 7.02
N ASP A 210 -13.19 -18.30 7.19
CA ASP A 210 -14.12 -19.17 6.45
C ASP A 210 -13.97 -19.04 4.92
N SER A 211 -13.72 -17.82 4.44
CA SER A 211 -13.63 -17.54 3.01
C SER A 211 -12.30 -17.98 2.37
N VAL A 212 -11.24 -18.12 3.17
CA VAL A 212 -9.89 -18.48 2.70
C VAL A 212 -9.46 -19.89 3.10
N CYS A 213 -10.32 -20.67 3.76
CA CYS A 213 -10.01 -22.01 4.27
C CYS A 213 -9.42 -22.97 3.21
N THR A 214 -9.73 -22.77 1.93
CA THR A 214 -9.18 -23.57 0.82
C THR A 214 -7.80 -23.13 0.34
N SER A 215 -7.41 -21.86 0.59
CA SER A 215 -6.12 -21.30 0.21
C SER A 215 -5.66 -20.22 1.21
N PRO A 216 -5.32 -20.60 2.46
CA PRO A 216 -5.09 -19.68 3.57
C PRO A 216 -3.68 -19.04 3.59
N PHE A 217 -3.01 -19.00 2.43
CA PHE A 217 -1.63 -18.54 2.30
C PHE A 217 -1.56 -17.20 1.55
N GLY A 218 -0.61 -16.36 1.93
CA GLY A 218 -0.24 -15.19 1.14
C GLY A 218 0.35 -15.57 -0.22
N GLN A 219 0.47 -14.60 -1.13
CA GLN A 219 1.03 -14.80 -2.47
C GLN A 219 2.24 -13.88 -2.70
N PHE A 220 3.39 -14.47 -3.01
CA PHE A 220 4.62 -13.72 -3.26
C PHE A 220 4.77 -13.35 -4.74
N TYR A 221 5.16 -12.12 -4.99
CA TYR A 221 5.55 -11.63 -6.30
C TYR A 221 6.57 -10.50 -6.18
N ILE A 222 7.18 -10.10 -7.30
CA ILE A 222 8.15 -9.01 -7.34
C ILE A 222 7.69 -7.89 -8.27
N LEU A 223 8.10 -6.67 -7.96
CA LEU A 223 8.00 -5.51 -8.84
C LEU A 223 9.39 -5.07 -9.29
N TYR A 224 9.55 -4.72 -10.57
CA TYR A 224 10.84 -4.30 -11.11
C TYR A 224 11.11 -2.81 -10.85
N LYS A 225 12.21 -2.49 -10.15
CA LYS A 225 12.62 -1.11 -9.84
C LYS A 225 13.44 -0.49 -10.99
N ILE A 226 12.84 -0.42 -12.17
CA ILE A 226 13.52 0.04 -13.40
C ILE A 226 14.13 1.44 -13.28
N HIS A 227 13.55 2.32 -12.45
CA HIS A 227 14.08 3.66 -12.16
C HIS A 227 15.43 3.66 -11.45
N LYS A 228 15.83 2.55 -10.80
CA LYS A 228 17.13 2.43 -10.16
C LYS A 228 18.25 2.04 -11.14
N GLY A 229 17.91 1.59 -12.35
CA GLY A 229 18.86 1.03 -13.31
C GLY A 229 19.34 -0.36 -12.90
N MET A 230 20.02 -1.06 -13.81
CA MET A 230 20.61 -2.37 -13.50
C MET A 230 21.76 -2.24 -12.50
N LYS A 231 21.85 -3.20 -11.59
CA LYS A 231 22.96 -3.37 -10.65
C LYS A 231 23.49 -4.79 -10.79
N ASN A 232 24.80 -4.94 -11.00
CA ASN A 232 25.48 -6.23 -11.16
C ASN A 232 24.77 -7.14 -12.19
N GLY A 233 24.45 -6.59 -13.35
CA GLY A 233 23.80 -7.33 -14.44
C GLY A 233 22.32 -7.70 -14.22
N ARG A 234 21.66 -7.22 -13.16
CA ARG A 234 20.25 -7.49 -12.87
C ARG A 234 19.45 -6.24 -12.57
N TRP A 235 18.16 -6.27 -12.86
CA TRP A 235 17.24 -5.24 -12.42
C TRP A 235 16.95 -5.40 -10.92
N PRO A 236 17.11 -4.34 -10.10
CA PRO A 236 16.68 -4.40 -8.72
C PRO A 236 15.17 -4.63 -8.64
N THR A 237 14.72 -5.44 -7.68
CA THR A 237 13.31 -5.81 -7.52
C THR A 237 12.80 -5.45 -6.12
N ARG A 238 11.47 -5.33 -5.98
CA ARG A 238 10.78 -5.20 -4.69
C ARG A 238 9.99 -6.48 -4.42
N PRO A 239 10.28 -7.23 -3.34
CA PRO A 239 9.43 -8.35 -2.95
C PRO A 239 8.11 -7.84 -2.36
N VAL A 240 7.00 -8.48 -2.72
CA VAL A 240 5.68 -8.22 -2.15
C VAL A 240 5.04 -9.54 -1.78
N CYS A 241 4.49 -9.61 -0.57
CA CYS A 241 3.72 -10.75 -0.08
C CYS A 241 2.26 -10.31 0.08
N SER A 242 1.45 -10.56 -0.94
CA SER A 242 0.02 -10.25 -0.89
C SER A 242 -0.65 -11.09 0.17
N ASP A 243 -1.10 -10.40 1.21
CA ASP A 243 -1.73 -10.99 2.39
C ASP A 243 -3.25 -11.20 2.21
N VAL A 244 -3.85 -10.82 1.07
CA VAL A 244 -5.32 -10.80 0.90
C VAL A 244 -5.99 -12.17 1.05
N SER A 245 -5.27 -13.25 0.76
CA SER A 245 -5.73 -14.63 0.92
C SER A 245 -5.15 -15.31 2.16
N SER A 246 -4.31 -14.64 2.94
CA SER A 246 -3.75 -15.23 4.15
C SER A 246 -4.83 -15.38 5.21
N LEU A 247 -4.67 -16.36 6.08
CA LEU A 247 -5.55 -16.56 7.24
C LEU A 247 -5.57 -15.34 8.17
N THR A 248 -4.43 -14.66 8.33
CA THR A 248 -4.25 -13.55 9.27
C THR A 248 -4.75 -12.20 8.77
N HIS A 249 -5.15 -12.09 7.50
CA HIS A 249 -5.55 -10.81 6.90
C HIS A 249 -6.67 -10.11 7.66
N GLY A 250 -7.73 -10.85 8.02
CA GLY A 250 -8.88 -10.32 8.74
C GLY A 250 -8.47 -9.73 10.09
N LEU A 251 -7.64 -10.45 10.84
CA LEU A 251 -7.07 -9.99 12.11
C LEU A 251 -6.14 -8.78 11.90
N GLY A 252 -5.30 -8.81 10.87
CA GLY A 252 -4.42 -7.70 10.49
C GLY A 252 -5.19 -6.41 10.21
N LYS A 253 -6.35 -6.49 9.56
CA LYS A 253 -7.22 -5.32 9.33
C LYS A 253 -7.72 -4.71 10.64
N CYS A 254 -8.15 -5.54 11.60
CA CYS A 254 -8.56 -5.07 12.93
C CYS A 254 -7.41 -4.40 13.67
N ILE A 255 -6.22 -5.00 13.64
CA ILE A 255 -4.99 -4.39 14.22
C ILE A 255 -4.70 -3.04 13.57
N ASN A 256 -4.79 -2.94 12.24
CA ASN A 256 -4.58 -1.68 11.53
C ASN A 256 -5.54 -0.58 12.01
N GLU A 257 -6.84 -0.87 12.15
CA GLU A 257 -7.79 0.11 12.70
C GLU A 257 -7.44 0.51 14.13
N MET A 258 -7.02 -0.42 14.99
CA MET A 258 -6.62 -0.14 16.38
C MET A 258 -5.32 0.69 16.48
N LEU A 259 -4.34 0.46 15.61
CA LEU A 259 -3.07 1.20 15.62
C LEU A 259 -3.15 2.55 14.92
N THR A 260 -4.11 2.78 14.03
CA THR A 260 -4.18 4.01 13.23
C THR A 260 -4.24 5.28 14.11
N PRO A 261 -5.07 5.37 15.17
CA PRO A 261 -5.06 6.54 16.06
C PRO A 261 -3.71 6.77 16.74
N ILE A 262 -3.04 5.69 17.16
CA ILE A 262 -1.74 5.73 17.84
C ILE A 262 -0.64 6.19 16.86
N GLN A 263 -0.69 5.71 15.61
CA GLN A 263 0.18 6.17 14.53
C GLN A 263 0.02 7.68 14.28
N LYS A 264 -1.23 8.15 14.18
CA LYS A 264 -1.52 9.56 13.89
C LYS A 264 -1.08 10.51 15.00
N ALA A 265 -0.96 10.00 16.23
CA ALA A 265 -0.50 10.76 17.37
C ALA A 265 1.03 10.84 17.51
N GLN A 266 1.80 10.13 16.67
CA GLN A 266 3.26 10.22 16.71
C GLN A 266 3.72 11.62 16.31
N ARG A 267 4.71 12.17 17.03
CA ARG A 267 5.19 13.55 16.82
C ARG A 267 5.68 13.83 15.40
N SER A 268 6.31 12.84 14.77
CA SER A 268 6.88 12.92 13.42
C SER A 268 5.85 12.62 12.32
N TYR A 269 4.63 12.21 12.67
CA TYR A 269 3.62 11.80 11.70
C TYR A 269 3.04 12.98 10.93
N PHE A 270 2.80 12.75 9.64
CA PHE A 270 1.92 13.57 8.82
C PHE A 270 1.22 12.67 7.79
N GLN A 271 0.06 13.09 7.30
CA GLN A 271 -0.83 12.26 6.50
C GLN A 271 -0.42 12.18 5.02
N ASP A 272 -0.11 13.32 4.41
CA ASP A 272 0.12 13.44 2.98
C ASP A 272 0.88 14.73 2.61
N SER A 273 1.24 14.87 1.33
CA SER A 273 2.00 16.03 0.84
C SER A 273 1.26 17.36 0.96
N PHE A 274 -0.08 17.36 1.05
CA PHE A 274 -0.85 18.59 1.28
C PHE A 274 -0.70 19.07 2.73
N GLU A 275 -0.79 18.16 3.70
CA GLU A 275 -0.54 18.48 5.10
C GLU A 275 0.92 18.92 5.29
N LEU A 276 1.87 18.21 4.69
CA LEU A 276 3.28 18.60 4.72
C LEU A 276 3.47 20.02 4.21
N LYS A 277 2.90 20.35 3.05
CA LYS A 277 3.02 21.70 2.48
C LYS A 277 2.51 22.78 3.44
N LYS A 278 1.36 22.55 4.10
CA LYS A 278 0.83 23.49 5.11
C LYS A 278 1.80 23.67 6.27
N MET A 279 2.43 22.60 6.75
CA MET A 279 3.46 22.68 7.79
C MET A 279 4.65 23.52 7.31
N LEU A 280 5.17 23.25 6.11
CA LEU A 280 6.32 23.97 5.56
C LEU A 280 6.04 25.47 5.32
N ASP A 281 4.85 25.81 4.83
CA ASP A 281 4.44 27.20 4.55
C ASP A 281 4.36 28.05 5.84
N SER A 282 4.23 27.40 7.01
CA SER A 282 4.17 28.06 8.32
C SER A 282 5.54 28.32 8.97
N LEU A 283 6.63 27.79 8.39
CA LEU A 283 7.96 27.90 8.96
C LEU A 283 8.69 29.16 8.48
N GLU A 284 9.29 29.88 9.41
CA GLU A 284 10.28 30.92 9.13
C GLU A 284 11.68 30.39 9.45
N LEU A 285 12.62 30.50 8.51
CA LEU A 285 13.92 29.86 8.64
C LEU A 285 15.04 30.87 8.95
N PRO A 286 15.91 30.58 9.92
CA PRO A 286 17.11 31.37 10.12
C PRO A 286 18.14 31.12 8.99
N PRO A 287 19.11 32.03 8.78
CA PRO A 287 20.09 31.93 7.68
C PRO A 287 20.96 30.66 7.70
N ASN A 288 21.15 30.08 8.87
CA ASN A 288 21.94 28.86 9.08
C ASN A 288 21.11 27.56 8.91
N ALA A 289 19.82 27.65 8.57
CA ALA A 289 18.98 26.47 8.34
C ALA A 289 19.33 25.77 7.02
N ARG A 290 19.34 24.44 7.05
CA ARG A 290 19.54 23.56 5.90
C ARG A 290 18.53 22.41 5.93
N LEU A 291 18.06 22.01 4.77
CA LEU A 291 17.18 20.86 4.57
C LEU A 291 18.01 19.59 4.51
N PHE A 292 17.47 18.48 5.02
CA PHE A 292 18.01 17.15 4.77
C PHE A 292 16.89 16.14 4.58
N THR A 293 17.25 15.03 3.95
CA THR A 293 16.39 13.85 3.84
C THR A 293 17.12 12.63 4.40
N ALA A 294 16.36 11.66 4.88
CA ALA A 294 16.89 10.34 5.18
C ALA A 294 15.93 9.25 4.69
N ASP A 295 16.48 8.17 4.13
CA ASP A 295 15.74 7.01 3.61
C ASP A 295 16.12 5.77 4.42
N ALA A 296 15.12 5.07 4.97
CA ALA A 296 15.35 3.82 5.67
C ALA A 296 15.65 2.70 4.67
N THR A 297 16.79 2.03 4.82
CA THR A 297 17.20 0.95 3.93
C THR A 297 16.26 -0.24 4.10
N SER A 298 15.39 -0.48 3.11
CA SER A 298 14.45 -1.60 3.07
C SER A 298 13.69 -1.78 4.40
N MET A 299 13.11 -0.70 4.92
CA MET A 299 12.58 -0.61 6.29
C MET A 299 11.84 -1.87 6.76
N TYR A 300 10.83 -2.32 6.01
CA TYR A 300 10.02 -3.47 6.43
C TYR A 300 10.83 -4.76 6.60
N THR A 301 11.77 -5.08 5.73
CA THR A 301 12.57 -6.31 5.87
C THR A 301 13.59 -6.22 7.01
N ASN A 302 14.00 -5.00 7.37
CA ASN A 302 15.05 -4.74 8.36
C ASN A 302 14.52 -4.44 9.76
N ILE A 303 13.22 -4.20 9.96
CA ILE A 303 12.61 -4.18 11.29
C ILE A 303 12.63 -5.60 11.86
N LYS A 304 13.52 -5.87 12.82
CA LYS A 304 13.60 -7.17 13.50
C LYS A 304 12.33 -7.40 14.32
N THR A 305 11.62 -8.48 14.01
CA THR A 305 10.26 -8.74 14.49
C THR A 305 10.16 -8.80 16.02
N GLU A 306 10.98 -9.62 16.68
CA GLU A 306 10.88 -9.80 18.14
C GLU A 306 11.26 -8.55 18.95
N PRO A 307 12.40 -7.87 18.70
CA PRO A 307 12.71 -6.60 19.39
C PRO A 307 11.62 -5.55 19.20
N ALA A 308 11.12 -5.38 17.97
CA ALA A 308 10.10 -4.39 17.69
C ALA A 308 8.73 -4.74 18.30
N LEU A 309 8.35 -6.03 18.37
CA LEU A 309 7.14 -6.46 19.10
C LEU A 309 7.26 -6.22 20.60
N ALA A 310 8.44 -6.47 21.20
CA ALA A 310 8.67 -6.21 22.62
C ALA A 310 8.54 -4.72 22.94
N GLU A 311 9.24 -3.87 22.19
CA GLU A 311 9.17 -2.42 22.36
C GLU A 311 7.77 -1.87 22.09
N LEU A 312 7.06 -2.36 21.06
CA LEU A 312 5.69 -1.92 20.80
C LEU A 312 4.75 -2.35 21.92
N SER A 313 4.91 -3.54 22.48
CA SER A 313 4.05 -4.05 23.56
C SER A 313 4.16 -3.20 24.83
N GLU A 314 5.36 -2.81 25.21
CA GLU A 314 5.57 -1.87 26.31
C GLU A 314 4.93 -0.51 26.03
N TYR A 315 5.14 0.04 24.84
CA TYR A 315 4.55 1.32 24.44
C TYR A 315 3.02 1.30 24.49
N LEU A 316 2.41 0.21 23.99
CA LEU A 316 0.97 0.04 24.03
C LEU A 316 0.46 -0.07 25.48
N ARG A 317 1.23 -0.61 26.42
CA ARG A 317 0.82 -0.61 27.83
C ARG A 317 0.92 0.78 28.45
N GLU A 318 1.96 1.54 28.12
CA GLU A 318 2.15 2.93 28.55
C GLU A 318 1.01 3.84 28.05
N LYS A 319 0.65 3.71 26.77
CA LYS A 319 -0.34 4.55 26.08
C LYS A 319 -1.79 4.11 26.25
N LYS A 320 -2.05 3.03 26.98
CA LYS A 320 -3.41 2.50 27.22
C LYS A 320 -4.38 3.52 27.85
N LYS A 321 -3.88 4.49 28.62
CA LYS A 321 -4.73 5.55 29.22
C LYS A 321 -5.05 6.67 28.22
N GLU A 322 -4.22 6.86 27.22
CA GLU A 322 -4.34 7.93 26.23
C GLU A 322 -5.26 7.53 25.07
N PHE A 323 -5.28 6.24 24.69
CA PHE A 323 -6.19 5.73 23.67
C PHE A 323 -7.02 4.55 24.19
N SER A 324 -8.31 4.52 23.83
CA SER A 324 -9.21 3.44 24.19
C SER A 324 -9.07 2.26 23.22
N TYR A 325 -8.38 1.19 23.64
CA TYR A 325 -8.25 -0.07 22.90
C TYR A 325 -8.00 -1.26 23.82
N PRO A 326 -8.32 -2.50 23.40
CA PRO A 326 -8.07 -3.70 24.18
C PRO A 326 -6.58 -4.07 24.12
N CYS A 327 -5.76 -3.44 24.97
CA CYS A 327 -4.29 -3.51 24.95
C CYS A 327 -3.69 -4.92 24.85
N GLU A 328 -4.04 -5.84 25.76
CA GLU A 328 -3.47 -7.20 25.72
C GLU A 328 -3.99 -8.00 24.52
N ALA A 329 -5.23 -7.76 24.08
CA ALA A 329 -5.77 -8.39 22.88
C ALA A 329 -4.97 -7.94 21.64
N LEU A 330 -4.69 -6.64 21.53
CA LEU A 330 -3.90 -6.06 20.45
C LEU A 330 -2.46 -6.61 20.44
N ILE A 331 -1.81 -6.69 21.60
CA ILE A 331 -0.44 -7.23 21.72
C ILE A 331 -0.39 -8.70 21.29
N GLU A 332 -1.33 -9.52 21.76
CA GLU A 332 -1.40 -10.93 21.37
C GLU A 332 -1.69 -11.09 19.86
N ALA A 333 -2.60 -10.28 19.32
CA ALA A 333 -2.92 -10.27 17.90
C ALA A 333 -1.73 -9.86 17.03
N LEU A 334 -0.95 -8.87 17.46
CA LEU A 334 0.31 -8.48 16.80
C LEU A 334 1.28 -9.67 16.73
N GLY A 335 1.42 -10.41 17.83
CA GLY A 335 2.23 -11.63 17.87
C GLY A 335 1.74 -12.69 16.88
N LEU A 336 0.42 -12.91 16.79
CA LEU A 336 -0.17 -13.86 15.84
C LEU A 336 0.12 -13.46 14.39
N VAL A 337 -0.08 -12.20 14.03
CA VAL A 337 0.11 -11.72 12.64
C VAL A 337 1.57 -11.70 12.23
N PHE A 338 2.47 -11.13 13.04
CA PHE A 338 3.85 -10.88 12.65
C PHE A 338 4.76 -12.12 12.74
N ARG A 339 4.40 -13.15 13.52
CA ARG A 339 5.16 -14.42 13.61
C ARG A 339 4.70 -15.51 12.63
N ASN A 340 3.52 -15.33 12.03
CA ASN A 340 2.87 -16.36 11.22
C ASN A 340 2.53 -15.88 9.81
N ASN A 341 3.49 -15.25 9.15
CA ASN A 341 3.37 -14.95 7.74
C ASN A 341 3.82 -16.16 6.90
N TYR A 342 2.85 -16.95 6.44
CA TYR A 342 3.02 -18.06 5.52
C TYR A 342 2.47 -17.71 4.14
N PHE A 343 3.25 -17.99 3.10
CA PHE A 343 2.90 -17.63 1.73
C PHE A 343 3.44 -18.61 0.70
N LYS A 344 2.89 -18.55 -0.51
CA LYS A 344 3.29 -19.35 -1.66
C LYS A 344 4.02 -18.52 -2.71
N PHE A 345 4.90 -19.18 -3.44
CA PHE A 345 5.44 -18.72 -4.72
C PHE A 345 5.43 -19.89 -5.71
N GLY A 346 4.46 -19.92 -6.62
CA GLY A 346 4.20 -21.12 -7.43
C GLY A 346 3.91 -22.31 -6.51
N ASP A 347 4.73 -23.35 -6.63
CA ASP A 347 4.57 -24.61 -5.89
C ASP A 347 5.36 -24.66 -4.57
N ILE A 348 6.17 -23.64 -4.26
CA ILE A 348 6.93 -23.60 -3.00
C ILE A 348 6.17 -22.86 -1.90
N TYR A 349 6.34 -23.34 -0.67
CA TYR A 349 5.79 -22.77 0.55
C TYR A 349 6.91 -22.11 1.35
N CYS A 350 6.63 -20.92 1.87
CA CYS A 350 7.60 -20.11 2.58
C CYS A 350 6.99 -19.55 3.88
N LYS A 351 7.84 -19.42 4.90
CA LYS A 351 7.57 -18.65 6.11
C LYS A 351 8.51 -17.44 6.17
N GLN A 352 7.97 -16.26 6.41
CA GLN A 352 8.81 -15.13 6.81
C GLN A 352 9.16 -15.28 8.29
N ILE A 353 10.45 -15.35 8.60
CA ILE A 353 10.98 -15.55 9.96
C ILE A 353 11.47 -14.25 10.61
N SER A 354 11.76 -13.22 9.80
CA SER A 354 12.13 -11.90 10.28
C SER A 354 11.71 -10.81 9.28
N GLY A 355 11.57 -9.59 9.79
CA GLY A 355 11.02 -8.48 9.04
C GLY A 355 9.49 -8.47 9.06
N THR A 356 8.96 -7.50 8.34
CA THR A 356 7.54 -7.27 8.11
C THR A 356 7.22 -7.53 6.66
N ALA A 357 6.14 -8.28 6.39
CA ALA A 357 5.71 -8.52 5.02
C ALA A 357 5.15 -7.26 4.39
N MET A 358 5.60 -6.95 3.18
CA MET A 358 4.97 -5.93 2.36
C MET A 358 3.62 -6.48 1.87
N GLY A 359 2.51 -5.94 2.38
CA GLY A 359 1.15 -6.36 2.02
C GLY A 359 0.28 -6.69 3.23
N THR A 360 0.89 -6.99 4.38
CA THR A 360 0.18 -7.21 5.64
C THR A 360 -0.46 -5.91 6.12
N PRO A 361 -1.78 -5.86 6.39
CA PRO A 361 -2.48 -4.62 6.68
C PRO A 361 -1.87 -3.73 7.79
N PRO A 362 -1.43 -4.27 8.95
CA PRO A 362 -0.87 -3.45 10.01
C PRO A 362 0.60 -3.04 9.79
N ALA A 363 1.25 -3.44 8.68
CA ALA A 363 2.65 -3.14 8.45
C ALA A 363 2.98 -1.62 8.47
N PRO A 364 2.22 -0.73 7.80
CA PRO A 364 2.48 0.71 7.86
C PRO A 364 2.36 1.33 9.26
N PRO A 365 1.25 1.14 10.03
CA PRO A 365 1.18 1.66 11.39
C PRO A 365 2.23 1.02 12.31
N TYR A 366 2.50 -0.28 12.17
CA TYR A 366 3.53 -0.98 12.95
C TYR A 366 4.90 -0.32 12.77
N ALA A 367 5.36 -0.11 11.54
CA ALA A 367 6.65 0.55 11.28
C ALA A 367 6.67 2.01 11.74
N THR A 368 5.53 2.71 11.61
CA THR A 368 5.45 4.12 12.02
C THR A 368 5.54 4.26 13.54
N VAL A 369 4.79 3.45 14.30
CA VAL A 369 4.75 3.52 15.77
C VAL A 369 6.04 2.99 16.40
N THR A 370 6.59 1.87 15.90
CA THR A 370 7.82 1.28 16.44
C THR A 370 9.00 2.23 16.32
N TYR A 371 9.23 2.81 15.13
CA TYR A 371 10.28 3.81 14.96
C TYR A 371 9.90 5.16 15.59
N GLY A 372 8.61 5.50 15.66
CA GLY A 372 8.12 6.70 16.37
C GLY A 372 8.51 6.72 17.84
N ARG A 373 8.41 5.57 18.51
CA ARG A 373 8.92 5.41 19.90
C ARG A 373 10.43 5.64 20.00
N ARG A 374 11.20 5.19 19.00
CA ARG A 374 12.64 5.48 18.93
C ARG A 374 12.88 6.97 18.78
N GLU A 375 12.13 7.64 17.92
CA GLU A 375 12.20 9.08 17.67
C GLU A 375 11.89 9.89 18.94
N ASP A 376 10.88 9.50 19.72
CA ASP A 376 10.53 10.14 21.00
C ASP A 376 11.71 10.17 21.99
N LYS A 377 12.56 9.13 21.97
CA LYS A 377 13.77 9.07 22.79
C LYS A 377 14.97 9.76 22.15
N MET A 378 15.04 9.84 20.83
CA MET A 378 16.19 10.32 20.06
C MET A 378 16.15 11.82 19.83
N LEU A 379 15.05 12.32 19.28
CA LEU A 379 14.91 13.71 18.85
C LEU A 379 15.18 14.74 19.97
N PRO A 380 14.84 14.50 21.26
CA PRO A 380 15.17 15.44 22.34
C PRO A 380 16.67 15.77 22.46
N ARG A 381 17.57 14.83 22.13
CA ARG A 381 19.03 15.03 22.17
C ARG A 381 19.52 16.04 21.12
N TRP A 382 18.74 16.27 20.07
CA TRP A 382 19.14 17.04 18.90
C TRP A 382 18.38 18.35 18.76
N THR A 383 17.54 18.72 19.73
CA THR A 383 16.62 19.88 19.65
C THR A 383 17.31 21.22 19.34
N ILE A 384 18.57 21.38 19.74
CA ILE A 384 19.36 22.59 19.44
C ILE A 384 19.68 22.70 17.94
N MET A 385 19.93 21.57 17.27
CA MET A 385 20.32 21.52 15.87
C MET A 385 19.15 21.17 14.94
N LEU A 386 18.13 20.48 15.44
CA LEU A 386 17.03 19.95 14.66
C LEU A 386 15.77 20.78 14.86
N MET A 387 15.59 21.77 13.99
CA MET A 387 14.48 22.73 14.03
C MET A 387 13.14 22.09 13.62
N PHE A 388 13.18 21.19 12.64
CA PHE A 388 11.99 20.54 12.09
C PHE A 388 12.33 19.09 11.74
N TYR A 389 11.37 18.19 11.97
CA TYR A 389 11.52 16.78 11.67
C TYR A 389 10.14 16.14 11.47
N VAL A 390 9.94 15.49 10.32
CA VAL A 390 8.76 14.70 10.01
C VAL A 390 9.15 13.44 9.23
N ARG A 391 8.33 12.41 9.32
CA ARG A 391 8.57 11.11 8.70
C ARG A 391 7.33 10.54 8.05
N PHE A 392 7.48 10.15 6.79
CA PHE A 392 6.52 9.38 6.03
C PHE A 392 7.03 7.93 5.90
N ILE A 393 6.68 7.09 6.86
CA ILE A 393 7.11 5.68 6.93
C ILE A 393 8.65 5.56 6.89
N ASP A 394 9.24 5.35 5.72
CA ASP A 394 10.67 5.16 5.43
C ASP A 394 11.39 6.44 4.98
N ASP A 395 10.66 7.49 4.60
CA ASP A 395 11.22 8.77 4.15
C ASP A 395 11.16 9.82 5.29
N VAL A 396 12.28 10.45 5.62
CA VAL A 396 12.39 11.55 6.59
C VAL A 396 12.72 12.87 5.89
N LEU A 397 12.10 13.95 6.36
CA LEU A 397 12.46 15.33 6.05
C LEU A 397 12.78 16.06 7.34
N GLY A 398 13.89 16.79 7.36
CA GLY A 398 14.22 17.64 8.49
C GLY A 398 14.90 18.95 8.10
N ILE A 399 14.97 19.86 9.08
CA ILE A 399 15.69 21.13 8.99
C ILE A 399 16.74 21.16 10.08
N TRP A 400 17.99 21.21 9.65
CA TRP A 400 19.19 21.23 10.48
C TRP A 400 19.78 22.63 10.55
N LEU A 401 20.17 23.06 11.74
CA LEU A 401 20.79 24.35 12.02
C LEU A 401 22.31 24.18 12.09
N LEU A 402 23.02 24.85 11.20
CA LEU A 402 24.48 24.87 11.19
C LEU A 402 25.03 25.88 12.18
N CYS A 403 26.19 25.59 12.76
CA CYS A 403 27.03 26.58 13.43
C CYS A 403 28.08 27.13 12.44
N GLU A 404 28.88 28.10 12.90
CA GLU A 404 29.90 28.74 12.06
C GLU A 404 31.05 27.79 11.69
N ASP A 405 31.35 26.80 12.53
CA ASP A 405 32.46 25.85 12.33
C ASP A 405 32.04 24.65 11.47
N PRO A 406 32.59 24.49 10.24
CA PRO A 406 32.27 23.37 9.37
C PRO A 406 32.65 22.00 9.95
N LEU A 407 33.74 21.89 10.69
CA LEU A 407 34.20 20.62 11.26
C LEU A 407 33.24 20.15 12.35
N VAL A 408 32.78 21.08 13.19
CA VAL A 408 31.76 20.79 14.22
C VAL A 408 30.43 20.40 13.58
N ASN A 409 30.06 21.03 12.46
CA ASN A 409 28.86 20.65 11.72
C ASN A 409 28.94 19.22 11.18
N ASP A 410 30.05 18.86 10.53
CA ASP A 410 30.26 17.50 10.01
C ASP A 410 30.26 16.46 11.14
N GLN A 411 30.93 16.75 12.27
CA GLN A 411 30.94 15.85 13.43
C GLN A 411 29.53 15.64 13.99
N ARG A 412 28.79 16.73 14.27
CA ARG A 412 27.42 16.65 14.80
C ARG A 412 26.47 15.91 13.85
N TRP A 413 26.64 16.11 12.55
CA TRP A 413 25.85 15.42 11.54
C TRP A 413 26.14 13.91 11.52
N ASN A 414 27.42 13.54 11.62
CA ASN A 414 27.83 12.13 11.72
C ASN A 414 27.27 11.50 13.00
N ASP A 415 27.34 12.19 14.14
CA ASP A 415 26.81 11.71 15.41
C ASP A 415 25.28 11.54 15.36
N PHE A 416 24.55 12.47 14.73
CA PHE A 416 23.12 12.33 14.48
C PHE A 416 22.81 11.12 13.60
N THR A 417 23.57 10.95 12.52
CA THR A 417 23.42 9.81 11.61
C THR A 417 23.67 8.48 12.34
N LEU A 418 24.69 8.41 13.20
CA LEU A 418 24.98 7.24 14.03
C LEU A 418 23.84 6.97 15.04
N ASP A 419 23.29 8.01 15.67
CA ASP A 419 22.16 7.87 16.60
C ASP A 419 20.90 7.35 15.86
N MET A 420 20.62 7.86 14.67
CA MET A 420 19.50 7.41 13.82
C MET A 420 19.61 5.93 13.44
N ASN A 421 20.83 5.47 13.16
CA ASN A 421 21.18 4.07 12.85
C ASN A 421 21.26 3.15 14.08
N GLY A 422 21.17 3.70 15.29
CA GLY A 422 21.35 2.96 16.55
C GLY A 422 20.15 2.13 17.02
N TRP A 423 19.20 1.78 16.15
CA TRP A 423 17.97 1.07 16.55
C TRP A 423 17.82 -0.27 15.83
N ASN A 424 18.07 -1.37 16.57
CA ASN A 424 17.79 -2.75 16.17
C ASN A 424 18.34 -3.16 14.77
N GLY A 425 19.44 -2.53 14.34
CA GLY A 425 20.07 -2.80 13.04
C GLY A 425 19.31 -2.22 11.84
N LEU A 426 18.30 -1.36 12.04
CA LEU A 426 17.67 -0.63 10.95
C LEU A 426 18.56 0.54 10.52
N GLU A 427 19.06 0.47 9.29
CA GLU A 427 19.92 1.50 8.73
C GLU A 427 19.16 2.62 8.01
N TRP A 428 19.66 3.84 8.14
CA TRP A 428 19.18 5.06 7.52
C TRP A 428 20.29 5.71 6.70
N VAL A 429 19.97 6.02 5.44
CA VAL A 429 20.84 6.78 4.55
C VAL A 429 20.46 8.26 4.67
N CYS A 430 21.27 9.02 5.41
CA CYS A 430 21.04 10.44 5.65
C CYS A 430 21.81 11.28 4.62
N GLU A 431 21.09 12.02 3.77
CA GLU A 431 21.70 12.99 2.84
C GLU A 431 22.21 14.21 3.61
N LYS A 432 23.40 14.71 3.27
CA LYS A 432 23.99 15.86 3.96
C LYS A 432 23.08 17.11 3.87
N PRO A 433 23.05 17.97 4.91
CA PRO A 433 22.25 19.18 4.90
C PRO A 433 22.58 20.11 3.71
N THR A 434 21.55 20.58 3.03
CA THR A 434 21.62 21.34 1.78
C THR A 434 20.52 22.41 1.73
N THR A 435 20.47 23.23 0.66
CA THR A 435 19.42 24.24 0.46
C THR A 435 18.27 23.75 -0.41
N VAL A 436 18.42 22.58 -1.05
CA VAL A 436 17.38 21.94 -1.87
C VAL A 436 17.33 20.44 -1.64
N VAL A 437 16.13 19.90 -1.46
CA VAL A 437 15.90 18.46 -1.39
C VAL A 437 14.69 18.06 -2.24
N ASN A 438 14.63 16.78 -2.61
CA ASN A 438 13.41 16.17 -3.14
C ASN A 438 12.83 15.27 -2.06
N PHE A 439 11.57 15.47 -1.72
CA PHE A 439 10.86 14.68 -0.71
C PHE A 439 9.43 14.45 -1.16
N MET A 440 8.97 13.20 -1.13
CA MET A 440 7.69 12.79 -1.69
C MET A 440 7.57 13.21 -3.18
N ASP A 441 6.54 13.98 -3.51
CA ASP A 441 6.22 14.57 -4.81
C ASP A 441 6.64 16.05 -4.92
N LEU A 442 7.51 16.53 -4.02
CA LEU A 442 7.95 17.92 -3.93
C LEU A 442 9.47 18.06 -4.08
N THR A 443 9.89 19.09 -4.80
CA THR A 443 11.21 19.72 -4.64
C THR A 443 11.05 20.89 -3.70
N ILE A 444 11.80 20.90 -2.60
CA ILE A 444 11.73 21.91 -1.54
C ILE A 444 13.04 22.69 -1.54
N ARG A 445 12.96 24.03 -1.60
CA ARG A 445 14.11 24.93 -1.64
C ARG A 445 14.00 26.02 -0.59
N ILE A 446 15.12 26.39 0.01
CA ILE A 446 15.21 27.60 0.85
C ILE A 446 15.46 28.80 -0.06
N VAL A 447 14.57 29.80 -0.01
CA VAL A 447 14.67 31.08 -0.74
C VAL A 447 14.31 32.20 0.24
N ASP A 448 15.23 33.12 0.49
CA ASP A 448 15.04 34.30 1.37
C ASP A 448 14.43 33.96 2.75
N GLY A 449 14.94 32.90 3.38
CA GLY A 449 14.46 32.45 4.70
C GLY A 449 13.10 31.74 4.69
N LYS A 450 12.55 31.44 3.51
CA LYS A 450 11.28 30.72 3.33
C LYS A 450 11.45 29.45 2.52
N LEU A 451 10.50 28.53 2.66
CA LEU A 451 10.45 27.30 1.89
C LEU A 451 9.57 27.48 0.65
N VAL A 452 10.13 27.17 -0.52
CA VAL A 452 9.43 27.19 -1.80
C VAL A 452 9.37 25.76 -2.35
N THR A 453 8.19 25.35 -2.82
CA THR A 453 7.91 23.99 -3.27
C THR A 453 7.49 23.93 -4.74
N THR A 454 8.02 22.97 -5.51
CA THR A 454 7.56 22.63 -6.87
C THR A 454 7.28 21.14 -7.00
N ILE A 455 6.48 20.73 -7.99
CA ILE A 455 6.17 19.30 -8.23
C ILE A 455 7.40 18.55 -8.72
N PHE A 456 7.61 17.34 -8.21
CA PHE A 456 8.68 16.42 -8.58
C PHE A 456 8.13 15.06 -9.04
N GLU A 457 8.59 14.56 -10.18
CA GLU A 457 8.24 13.24 -10.70
C GLU A 457 9.51 12.43 -11.03
N LYS A 458 9.59 11.19 -10.52
CA LYS A 458 10.74 10.30 -10.79
C LYS A 458 10.64 9.74 -12.20
N SER A 459 11.56 10.15 -13.07
CA SER A 459 11.69 9.60 -14.42
C SER A 459 12.38 8.23 -14.42
N PRO A 460 11.98 7.28 -15.29
CA PRO A 460 12.73 6.03 -15.48
C PRO A 460 14.13 6.33 -16.05
N LYS A 461 15.14 5.56 -15.62
CA LYS A 461 16.47 5.63 -16.25
C LYS A 461 16.40 5.02 -17.66
N PRO A 462 17.19 5.54 -18.62
CA PRO A 462 17.29 4.93 -19.94
C PRO A 462 17.70 3.45 -19.80
N ILE A 463 16.97 2.56 -20.45
CA ILE A 463 17.38 1.17 -20.60
C ILE A 463 18.55 1.19 -21.59
N PRO A 464 19.74 0.66 -21.24
CA PRO A 464 20.85 0.62 -22.19
C PRO A 464 20.42 -0.15 -23.44
N SER A 465 20.44 0.51 -24.59
CA SER A 465 20.23 -0.10 -25.90
C SER A 465 21.54 -0.73 -26.36
N SER A 466 21.48 -1.96 -26.86
CA SER A 466 22.60 -2.57 -27.61
C SER A 466 22.80 -1.94 -28.99
N ASP A 467 21.91 -1.04 -29.41
CA ASP A 467 21.94 -0.43 -30.72
C ASP A 467 22.42 1.03 -30.59
N GLY A 468 23.64 1.28 -31.03
CA GLY A 468 24.29 2.59 -31.07
C GLY A 468 23.73 3.50 -32.16
N PHE A 469 22.45 3.86 -32.08
CA PHE A 469 21.86 4.91 -32.91
C PHE A 469 21.00 5.85 -32.05
N ASN A 470 21.67 6.85 -31.47
CA ASN A 470 21.02 8.07 -31.00
C ASN A 470 20.61 8.90 -32.22
N LEU A 471 19.34 8.80 -32.62
CA LEU A 471 18.69 9.80 -33.47
C LEU A 471 17.47 10.35 -32.74
N TRP A 472 17.74 11.27 -31.80
CA TRP A 472 16.84 12.40 -31.55
C TRP A 472 17.64 13.55 -30.94
N PRO A 473 17.66 14.75 -31.56
CA PRO A 473 18.27 15.91 -30.95
C PRO A 473 17.43 16.38 -29.77
N SER A 474 18.12 16.71 -28.69
CA SER A 474 17.60 17.41 -27.52
C SER A 474 16.91 18.71 -27.93
N SER A 475 15.58 18.74 -27.90
CA SER A 475 14.83 19.99 -27.93
C SER A 475 14.74 20.55 -26.51
N SER A 476 15.46 21.64 -26.27
CA SER A 476 15.25 22.57 -25.16
C SER A 476 13.79 23.03 -25.14
N ASN A 477 13.00 22.57 -24.17
CA ASN A 477 11.69 23.14 -23.89
C ASN A 477 11.79 24.05 -22.67
N SER A 478 11.97 25.34 -22.94
CA SER A 478 11.47 26.43 -22.11
C SER A 478 9.94 26.34 -22.07
N THR A 479 9.36 26.00 -20.92
CA THR A 479 7.91 26.03 -20.72
C THR A 479 7.50 27.45 -20.29
N PRO A 480 6.57 28.13 -20.99
CA PRO A 480 6.08 29.43 -20.57
C PRO A 480 5.11 29.33 -19.39
N LEU A 481 5.16 30.33 -18.52
CA LEU A 481 4.20 30.61 -17.45
C LEU A 481 2.78 30.72 -18.01
N LEU A 482 1.88 29.84 -17.56
CA LEU A 482 0.44 29.97 -17.77
C LEU A 482 -0.24 30.19 -16.42
N THR A 483 -0.53 31.45 -16.16
CA THR A 483 -1.40 31.93 -15.08
C THR A 483 -2.83 31.50 -15.39
N VAL A 484 -3.42 30.63 -14.56
CA VAL A 484 -4.85 30.31 -14.63
C VAL A 484 -5.53 30.92 -13.41
N ASN A 485 -6.11 32.11 -13.61
CA ASN A 485 -7.16 32.63 -12.74
C ASN A 485 -8.43 31.82 -12.99
N ARG A 486 -9.03 31.27 -11.92
CA ARG A 486 -10.42 30.81 -11.97
C ARG A 486 -11.21 31.46 -10.83
N ARG A 487 -12.28 32.13 -11.25
CA ARG A 487 -13.48 32.42 -10.44
C ARG A 487 -14.19 31.13 -10.08
#